data_AF-A0A662VZK7-F1
#
_entry.id   AF-A0A662VZK7-F1
#
_cell.length_a   1.000
_cell.length_b   1.000
_cell.length_c   1.000
_cell.angle_alpha   90.00
_cell.angle_beta   90.00
_cell.angle_gamma   90.00
#
_symmetry.space_group_name_H-M   'P 1'
#
loop_
_entity.id
_entity.type
_entity.pdbx_description
1 polymer ?
#
loop_
_entity_poly.entity_id
_entity_poly.type
_entity_poly.pdbx_seq_one_letter_code
_entity_poly.pdbx_strand_id
1 'polypeptide(L)'
;IRADKLLEYVRELVTDYAVRQILHNGIAGELSPLARFYLLYRWSYQTAKVHFDEARKLAQSVGVDLEKVWNRSFVVKEKEYIYLLGPHERKLEELRHVKELVDVLHKVLLLWEKGRRDEIIETLQKTGWLKDSFFRYAQAVSECLPNDSKEKKLLDGFLTGKDRLVSEAKSREAKLTDFFE
;
A
#
# COMPACT_ATOMS: atom_id res chain seq x y z
N ILE A 1 26.37 -22.35 6.59
CA ILE A 1 25.03 -21.72 6.77
C ILE A 1 24.52 -21.43 5.37
N ARG A 2 23.37 -21.98 4.96
CA ARG A 2 22.86 -21.81 3.60
C ARG A 2 22.46 -20.35 3.36
N ALA A 3 22.69 -19.85 2.16
CA ALA A 3 22.45 -18.44 1.80
C ALA A 3 20.97 -18.03 1.89
N ASP A 4 20.05 -19.00 1.76
CA ASP A 4 18.61 -18.85 1.98
C ASP A 4 18.26 -18.35 3.39
N LYS A 5 18.83 -18.94 4.45
CA LYS A 5 18.63 -18.54 5.84
C LYS A 5 19.20 -17.17 6.16
N LEU A 6 20.32 -16.80 5.53
CA LEU A 6 20.91 -15.46 5.69
C LEU A 6 20.03 -14.41 5.01
N LEU A 7 19.49 -14.68 3.82
CA LEU A 7 18.58 -13.79 3.11
C LEU A 7 17.21 -13.66 3.82
N GLU A 8 16.72 -14.70 4.47
CA GLU A 8 15.52 -14.63 5.32
C GLU A 8 15.77 -13.79 6.58
N TYR A 9 16.89 -14.00 7.27
CA TYR A 9 17.25 -13.23 8.47
C TYR A 9 17.53 -11.75 8.15
N VAL A 10 18.23 -11.46 7.05
CA VAL A 10 18.44 -10.09 6.58
C VAL A 10 17.12 -9.43 6.18
N ARG A 11 16.20 -10.17 5.54
CA ARG A 11 14.85 -9.65 5.26
C ARG A 11 14.11 -9.32 6.54
N GLU A 12 14.09 -10.22 7.53
CA GLU A 12 13.43 -9.98 8.83
C GLU A 12 13.97 -8.71 9.54
N LEU A 13 15.29 -8.53 9.57
CA LEU A 13 15.94 -7.33 10.12
C LEU A 13 15.64 -6.05 9.32
N VAL A 14 15.66 -6.13 7.99
CA VAL A 14 15.38 -4.99 7.11
C VAL A 14 13.91 -4.60 7.18
N THR A 15 12.97 -5.55 7.30
CA THR A 15 11.55 -5.24 7.44
C THR A 15 11.25 -4.59 8.81
N ASP A 16 11.84 -5.07 9.92
CA ASP A 16 11.72 -4.39 11.22
C ASP A 16 12.28 -2.97 11.17
N TYR A 17 13.41 -2.76 10.48
CA TYR A 17 13.99 -1.44 10.28
C TYR A 17 13.14 -0.54 9.38
N ALA A 18 12.69 -0.99 8.20
CA ALA A 18 11.92 -0.19 7.25
C ALA A 18 10.56 0.22 7.82
N VAL A 19 9.87 -0.68 8.51
CA VAL A 19 8.58 -0.38 9.16
C VAL A 19 8.79 0.61 10.30
N ARG A 20 9.79 0.41 11.17
CA ARG A 20 10.12 1.37 12.23
C ARG A 20 10.57 2.72 11.68
N GLN A 21 11.39 2.75 10.63
CA GLN A 21 11.85 3.99 9.98
C GLN A 21 10.72 4.72 9.29
N ILE A 22 9.74 4.04 8.69
CA ILE A 22 8.58 4.70 8.08
C ILE A 22 7.66 5.27 9.15
N LEU A 23 7.54 4.58 10.28
CA LEU A 23 6.77 5.04 11.45
C LEU A 23 7.50 6.14 12.25
N HIS A 24 8.84 6.23 12.19
CA HIS A 24 9.62 7.19 12.98
C HIS A 24 10.28 8.34 12.18
N ASN A 25 10.61 8.16 10.89
CA ASN A 25 11.52 9.02 10.12
C ASN A 25 10.94 9.65 8.83
N GLY A 26 9.64 10.01 8.82
CA GLY A 26 9.22 11.18 8.02
C GLY A 26 7.89 11.12 7.25
N ILE A 27 7.30 9.94 6.98
CA ILE A 27 5.97 9.88 6.34
C ILE A 27 4.84 9.53 7.31
N ALA A 28 5.16 9.09 8.53
CA ALA A 28 4.19 8.67 9.54
C ALA A 28 3.11 9.72 9.82
N GLY A 29 3.45 11.02 9.74
CA GLY A 29 2.52 12.13 9.91
C GLY A 29 1.53 12.31 8.74
N GLU A 30 1.87 11.84 7.54
CA GLU A 30 1.00 11.86 6.36
C GLU A 30 0.07 10.62 6.30
N LEU A 31 0.44 9.53 6.98
CA LEU A 31 -0.33 8.29 6.97
C LEU A 31 -1.56 8.39 7.87
N SER A 32 -2.73 8.07 7.30
CA SER A 32 -3.95 7.88 8.10
C SER A 32 -3.78 6.70 9.06
N PRO A 33 -4.56 6.64 10.16
CA PRO A 33 -4.64 5.47 11.03
C PRO A 33 -4.85 4.16 10.26
N LEU A 34 -5.70 4.16 9.23
CA LEU A 34 -5.98 2.98 8.40
C LEU A 34 -4.81 2.58 7.51
N ALA A 35 -4.05 3.53 6.96
CA ALA A 35 -2.84 3.24 6.20
C ALA A 35 -1.74 2.64 7.09
N ARG A 36 -1.58 3.15 8.31
CA ARG A 36 -0.68 2.57 9.32
C ARG A 36 -1.11 1.18 9.73
N PHE A 37 -2.40 0.97 9.96
CA PHE A 37 -2.96 -0.34 10.27
C PHE A 37 -2.68 -1.36 9.16
N TYR A 38 -2.90 -0.99 7.89
CA TYR A 38 -2.60 -1.87 6.76
C TYR A 38 -1.13 -2.29 6.71
N LEU A 39 -0.21 -1.33 6.85
CA LEU A 39 1.23 -1.61 6.85
C LEU A 39 1.62 -2.54 8.00
N LEU A 40 1.19 -2.24 9.22
CA LEU A 40 1.48 -3.07 10.39
C LEU A 40 0.87 -4.47 10.27
N TYR A 41 -0.33 -4.58 9.70
CA TYR A 41 -0.96 -5.89 9.48
C TYR A 41 -0.16 -6.72 8.47
N ARG A 42 0.28 -6.11 7.37
CA ARG A 42 1.15 -6.79 6.39
C ARG A 42 2.48 -7.21 7.00
N TRP A 43 3.03 -6.39 7.89
CA TRP A 43 4.23 -6.73 8.64
C TRP A 43 4.03 -7.90 9.61
N SER A 44 3.02 -7.84 10.47
CA SER A 44 2.80 -8.84 11.53
C SER A 44 2.22 -10.16 11.01
N TYR A 45 1.34 -10.09 10.02
CA TYR A 45 0.48 -11.22 9.63
C TYR A 45 0.46 -11.47 8.12
N GLN A 46 1.15 -10.65 7.32
CA GLN A 46 1.16 -10.76 5.86
C GLN A 46 -0.28 -10.78 5.29
N THR A 47 -0.70 -11.92 4.73
CA THR A 47 -2.04 -12.12 4.14
C THR A 47 -2.92 -13.04 4.99
N ALA A 48 -2.47 -13.43 6.19
CA ALA A 48 -3.18 -14.37 7.04
C ALA A 48 -4.52 -13.78 7.55
N LYS A 49 -5.48 -14.68 7.79
CA LYS A 49 -6.68 -14.39 8.58
C LYS A 49 -6.34 -14.55 10.05
N VAL A 50 -6.58 -13.52 10.85
CA VAL A 50 -6.26 -13.51 12.29
C VAL A 50 -7.51 -13.37 13.13
N HIS A 51 -7.47 -13.85 14.36
CA HIS A 51 -8.59 -13.72 15.29
C HIS A 51 -8.89 -12.24 15.58
N PHE A 52 -10.17 -11.91 15.78
CA PHE A 52 -10.65 -10.55 15.97
C PHE A 52 -9.89 -9.81 17.08
N ASP A 53 -9.65 -10.46 18.22
CA ASP A 53 -8.95 -9.84 19.35
C ASP A 53 -7.51 -9.44 19.01
N GLU A 54 -6.81 -10.22 18.21
CA GLU A 54 -5.44 -9.92 17.78
C GLU A 54 -5.43 -8.74 16.80
N ALA A 55 -6.29 -8.77 15.78
CA ALA A 55 -6.46 -7.63 14.88
C ALA A 55 -6.91 -6.36 15.62
N ARG A 56 -7.76 -6.49 16.64
CA ARG A 56 -8.27 -5.37 17.43
C ARG A 56 -7.16 -4.70 18.24
N LYS A 57 -6.29 -5.49 18.89
CA LYS A 57 -5.12 -4.95 19.59
C LYS A 57 -4.20 -4.18 18.63
N LEU A 58 -3.96 -4.73 17.44
CA LEU A 58 -3.15 -4.06 16.42
C LEU A 58 -3.81 -2.78 15.89
N ALA A 59 -5.12 -2.79 15.65
CA ALA A 59 -5.85 -1.61 15.19
C ALA A 59 -5.85 -0.48 16.23
N GLN A 60 -6.05 -0.83 17.50
CA GLN A 60 -6.05 0.12 18.61
C GLN A 60 -4.69 0.82 18.79
N SER A 61 -3.58 0.12 18.54
CA SER A 61 -2.23 0.71 18.68
C SER A 61 -1.98 1.87 17.69
N VAL A 62 -2.73 1.94 16.59
CA VAL A 62 -2.68 3.01 15.60
C VAL A 62 -3.92 3.91 15.58
N GLY A 63 -4.82 3.75 16.57
CA GLY A 63 -6.01 4.57 16.72
C GLY A 63 -7.19 4.19 15.80
N VAL A 64 -7.24 2.95 15.33
CA VAL A 64 -8.33 2.43 14.49
C VAL A 64 -9.35 1.65 15.34
N ASP A 65 -10.61 1.99 15.16
CA ASP A 65 -11.76 1.26 15.70
C ASP A 65 -12.29 0.29 14.62
N LEU A 66 -11.96 -1.00 14.74
CA LEU A 66 -12.28 -2.02 13.73
C LEU A 66 -13.76 -2.13 13.42
N GLU A 67 -14.62 -1.96 14.43
CA GLU A 67 -16.07 -2.10 14.28
C GLU A 67 -16.66 -1.02 13.37
N LYS A 68 -15.98 0.12 13.25
CA LYS A 68 -16.38 1.23 12.38
C LYS A 68 -15.87 1.10 10.95
N VAL A 69 -14.91 0.22 10.68
CA VAL A 69 -14.17 0.18 9.39
C VAL A 69 -14.28 -1.15 8.64
N TRP A 70 -14.62 -2.25 9.32
CA TRP A 70 -14.78 -3.55 8.65
C TRP A 70 -15.86 -3.51 7.56
N ASN A 71 -15.72 -4.36 6.56
CA ASN A 71 -16.67 -4.57 5.45
C ASN A 71 -17.08 -3.29 4.70
N ARG A 72 -16.29 -2.22 4.78
CA ARG A 72 -16.50 -0.96 4.04
C ARG A 72 -15.47 -0.73 2.94
N SER A 73 -14.28 -1.31 3.09
CA SER A 73 -13.17 -1.18 2.15
C SER A 73 -12.30 -2.45 2.20
N PHE A 74 -10.99 -2.34 2.42
CA PHE A 74 -10.05 -3.45 2.43
C PHE A 74 -10.08 -4.31 3.70
N VAL A 75 -10.70 -3.84 4.79
CA VAL A 75 -10.83 -4.59 6.05
C VAL A 75 -12.04 -5.50 5.96
N VAL A 76 -11.86 -6.82 6.10
CA VAL A 76 -12.95 -7.79 6.08
C VAL A 76 -13.09 -8.48 7.43
N LYS A 77 -14.33 -8.60 7.91
CA LYS A 77 -14.68 -9.46 9.03
C LYS A 77 -15.48 -10.66 8.54
N GLU A 78 -14.99 -11.84 8.88
CA GLU A 78 -15.64 -13.12 8.63
C GLU A 78 -15.67 -13.92 9.94
N LYS A 79 -16.86 -14.06 10.54
CA LYS A 79 -17.05 -14.68 11.86
C LYS A 79 -16.15 -14.03 12.92
N GLU A 80 -15.23 -14.81 13.51
CA GLU A 80 -14.24 -14.39 14.52
C GLU A 80 -12.91 -13.94 13.90
N TYR A 81 -12.79 -13.91 12.58
CA TYR A 81 -11.56 -13.56 11.87
C TYR A 81 -11.64 -12.19 11.21
N ILE A 82 -10.50 -11.51 11.19
CA ILE A 82 -10.23 -10.30 10.43
C ILE A 82 -9.13 -10.60 9.42
N TYR A 83 -9.25 -10.04 8.23
CA TYR A 83 -8.18 -10.02 7.24
C TYR A 83 -8.28 -8.80 6.35
N LEU A 84 -7.16 -8.44 5.73
CA LEU A 84 -7.08 -7.30 4.82
C LEU A 84 -6.93 -7.79 3.39
N LEU A 85 -7.83 -7.38 2.51
CA LEU A 85 -7.79 -7.67 1.09
C LEU A 85 -6.55 -7.03 0.45
N GLY A 86 -5.87 -7.76 -0.42
CA GLY A 86 -4.87 -7.21 -1.33
C GLY A 86 -5.51 -6.57 -2.58
N PRO A 87 -4.71 -5.95 -3.46
CA PRO A 87 -5.21 -5.35 -4.70
C PRO A 87 -5.91 -6.38 -5.61
N HIS A 88 -5.35 -7.57 -5.74
CA HIS A 88 -5.83 -8.67 -6.59
C HIS A 88 -7.15 -9.31 -6.12
N GLU A 89 -7.62 -8.95 -4.91
CA GLU A 89 -8.88 -9.42 -4.34
C GLU A 89 -10.00 -8.38 -4.47
N ARG A 90 -9.71 -7.22 -5.06
CA ARG A 90 -10.62 -6.09 -5.21
C ARG A 90 -10.88 -5.79 -6.68
N LYS A 91 -12.02 -5.16 -6.94
CA LYS A 91 -12.40 -4.73 -8.30
C LYS A 91 -12.19 -3.22 -8.47
N LEU A 92 -11.82 -2.79 -9.68
CA LEU A 92 -11.65 -1.36 -9.98
C LEU A 92 -12.95 -0.57 -9.75
N GLU A 93 -14.10 -1.21 -9.98
CA GLU A 93 -15.42 -0.61 -9.81
C GLU A 93 -15.73 -0.24 -8.35
N GLU A 94 -15.16 -1.00 -7.39
CA GLU A 94 -15.24 -0.75 -5.94
C GLU A 94 -14.34 0.43 -5.53
N LEU A 95 -13.35 0.77 -6.36
CA LEU A 95 -12.34 1.80 -6.11
C LEU A 95 -12.61 3.09 -6.90
N ARG A 96 -13.84 3.29 -7.40
CA ARG A 96 -14.22 4.53 -8.08
C ARG A 96 -14.11 5.75 -7.16
N HIS A 97 -14.46 5.58 -5.88
CA HIS A 97 -14.38 6.61 -4.85
C HIS A 97 -13.39 6.18 -3.77
N VAL A 98 -12.11 6.41 -4.04
CA VAL A 98 -11.03 6.16 -3.08
C VAL A 98 -11.14 7.10 -1.89
N LYS A 99 -11.03 6.55 -0.67
CA LYS A 99 -11.12 7.33 0.58
C LYS A 99 -9.80 7.28 1.36
N GLU A 100 -9.15 6.13 1.35
CA GLU A 100 -7.89 5.91 2.06
C GLU A 100 -6.71 5.78 1.10
N LEU A 101 -5.50 6.05 1.59
CA LEU A 101 -4.26 5.83 0.84
C LEU A 101 -4.13 4.37 0.33
N VAL A 102 -4.59 3.39 1.10
CA VAL A 102 -4.63 1.98 0.70
C VAL A 102 -5.52 1.77 -0.53
N ASP A 103 -6.64 2.48 -0.63
CA ASP A 103 -7.53 2.40 -1.80
C ASP A 103 -6.84 2.99 -3.04
N VAL A 104 -6.13 4.10 -2.87
CA VAL A 104 -5.32 4.71 -3.94
C VAL A 104 -4.24 3.73 -4.40
N LEU A 105 -3.51 3.12 -3.46
CA LEU A 105 -2.50 2.11 -3.77
C LEU A 105 -3.10 0.95 -4.56
N HIS A 106 -4.20 0.36 -4.08
CA HIS A 106 -4.81 -0.80 -4.75
C HIS A 106 -5.34 -0.44 -6.14
N LYS A 107 -5.93 0.74 -6.28
CA LYS A 107 -6.40 1.23 -7.59
C LYS A 107 -5.24 1.38 -8.57
N VAL A 108 -4.15 2.00 -8.13
CA VAL A 108 -2.95 2.20 -8.95
C VAL A 108 -2.36 0.86 -9.39
N LEU A 109 -2.27 -0.12 -8.48
CA LEU A 109 -1.76 -1.46 -8.81
C LEU A 109 -2.65 -2.21 -9.80
N LEU A 110 -3.97 -2.11 -9.66
CA LEU A 110 -4.92 -2.71 -10.61
C LEU A 110 -4.89 -2.02 -11.99
N LEU A 111 -4.69 -0.69 -12.03
CA LEU A 111 -4.50 0.03 -13.30
C LEU A 111 -3.16 -0.34 -13.95
N TRP A 112 -2.12 -0.52 -13.14
CA TRP A 112 -0.79 -0.95 -13.59
C TRP A 112 -0.84 -2.34 -14.23
N GLU A 113 -1.51 -3.30 -13.57
CA GLU A 113 -1.73 -4.64 -14.12
C GLU A 113 -2.43 -4.62 -15.48
N LYS A 114 -3.33 -3.65 -15.69
CA LYS A 114 -4.05 -3.45 -16.96
C LYS A 114 -3.30 -2.57 -17.98
N GLY A 115 -2.10 -2.09 -17.66
CA GLY A 115 -1.31 -1.21 -18.53
C GLY A 115 -1.90 0.21 -18.71
N ARG A 116 -2.85 0.62 -17.87
CA ARG A 116 -3.60 1.89 -17.98
C ARG A 116 -2.83 3.05 -17.33
N ARG A 117 -1.69 3.42 -17.91
CA ARG A 117 -0.75 4.40 -17.32
C ARG A 117 -1.35 5.79 -17.13
N ASP A 118 -2.12 6.27 -18.10
CA ASP A 118 -2.74 7.61 -18.06
C ASP A 118 -3.63 7.78 -16.82
N GLU A 119 -4.42 6.75 -16.52
CA GLU A 119 -5.33 6.73 -15.38
C GLU A 119 -4.59 6.62 -14.05
N ILE A 120 -3.39 6.03 -14.03
CA ILE A 120 -2.54 6.03 -12.83
C ILE A 120 -2.10 7.46 -12.52
N ILE A 121 -1.57 8.17 -13.53
CA ILE A 121 -1.11 9.55 -13.38
C ILE A 121 -2.28 10.42 -12.92
N GLU A 122 -3.42 10.32 -13.60
CA GLU A 122 -4.63 11.06 -13.25
C GLU A 122 -5.10 10.75 -11.81
N THR A 123 -5.10 9.47 -11.41
CA THR A 123 -5.48 9.07 -10.05
C THR A 123 -4.55 9.70 -9.02
N LEU A 124 -3.23 9.57 -9.20
CA LEU A 124 -2.24 10.11 -8.26
C LEU A 124 -2.29 11.63 -8.16
N GLN A 125 -2.50 12.34 -9.27
CA GLN A 125 -2.68 13.78 -9.29
C GLN A 125 -3.96 14.21 -8.58
N LYS A 126 -5.11 13.63 -8.96
CA LYS A 126 -6.42 13.97 -8.37
C LYS A 126 -6.50 13.71 -6.87
N THR A 127 -5.81 12.67 -6.40
CA THR A 127 -5.78 12.35 -4.96
C THR A 127 -4.68 13.08 -4.20
N GLY A 128 -3.82 13.85 -4.87
CA GLY A 128 -2.68 14.53 -4.26
C GLY A 128 -1.58 13.58 -3.75
N TRP A 129 -1.52 12.35 -4.29
CA TRP A 129 -0.55 11.31 -3.91
C TRP A 129 0.53 11.09 -4.97
N LEU A 130 0.63 11.96 -5.98
CA LEU A 130 1.82 12.05 -6.83
C LEU A 130 2.99 12.67 -6.04
N LYS A 131 3.45 11.96 -5.02
CA LYS A 131 4.47 12.39 -4.05
C LYS A 131 5.38 11.23 -3.70
N ASP A 132 6.59 11.52 -3.26
CA ASP A 132 7.56 10.50 -2.86
C ASP A 132 7.03 9.62 -1.70
N SER A 133 6.22 10.18 -0.79
CA SER A 133 5.62 9.46 0.34
C SER A 133 4.72 8.29 -0.10
N PHE A 134 4.00 8.41 -1.22
CA PHE A 134 3.22 7.32 -1.80
C PHE A 134 4.10 6.14 -2.22
N PHE A 135 5.20 6.42 -2.93
CA PHE A 135 6.10 5.38 -3.41
C PHE A 135 6.87 4.72 -2.26
N ARG A 136 7.26 5.48 -1.24
CA ARG A 136 7.84 4.93 0.00
C ARG A 136 6.85 4.02 0.73
N TYR A 137 5.58 4.41 0.80
CA TYR A 137 4.53 3.57 1.38
C TYR A 137 4.36 2.26 0.60
N ALA A 138 4.30 2.32 -0.73
CA ALA A 138 4.23 1.14 -1.59
C ALA A 138 5.44 0.21 -1.40
N GLN A 139 6.66 0.77 -1.33
CA GLN A 139 7.89 0.02 -1.07
C GLN A 139 7.82 -0.72 0.28
N ALA A 140 7.37 -0.04 1.33
CA ALA A 140 7.22 -0.62 2.67
C ALA A 140 6.28 -1.82 2.71
N VAL A 141 5.13 -1.69 2.05
CA VAL A 141 4.16 -2.78 1.94
C VAL A 141 4.78 -3.96 1.20
N SER A 142 5.54 -3.72 0.13
CA SER A 142 6.22 -4.79 -0.62
C SER A 142 7.23 -5.54 0.24
N GLU A 143 8.01 -4.82 1.05
CA GLU A 143 9.04 -5.39 1.93
C GLU A 143 8.48 -6.23 3.08
N CYS A 144 7.20 -6.05 3.42
CA CYS A 144 6.51 -6.86 4.42
C CYS A 144 6.03 -8.23 3.87
N LEU A 145 5.97 -8.38 2.56
CA LEU A 145 5.33 -9.54 1.92
C LEU A 145 6.36 -10.59 1.46
N PRO A 146 5.98 -11.88 1.42
CA PRO A 146 6.82 -12.94 0.88
C PRO A 146 6.87 -12.89 -0.65
N ASN A 147 7.94 -13.44 -1.24
CA ASN A 147 8.23 -13.37 -2.69
C ASN A 147 7.15 -14.04 -3.58
N ASP A 148 6.40 -14.99 -3.05
CA ASP A 148 5.33 -15.69 -3.75
C ASP A 148 3.99 -14.94 -3.71
N SER A 149 3.86 -13.92 -2.85
CA SER A 149 2.67 -13.07 -2.73
C SER A 149 2.33 -12.38 -4.06
N LYS A 150 1.06 -12.50 -4.48
CA LYS A 150 0.53 -11.79 -5.66
C LYS A 150 0.58 -10.28 -5.49
N GLU A 151 0.28 -9.79 -4.29
CA GLU A 151 0.37 -8.36 -3.98
C GLU A 151 1.81 -7.85 -4.10
N LYS A 152 2.79 -8.62 -3.60
CA LYS A 152 4.20 -8.25 -3.73
C LYS A 152 4.63 -8.14 -5.18
N LYS A 153 4.30 -9.14 -6.01
CA LYS A 153 4.64 -9.12 -7.44
C LYS A 153 4.07 -7.91 -8.16
N LEU A 154 2.84 -7.50 -7.83
CA LEU A 154 2.24 -6.27 -8.36
C LEU A 154 2.99 -5.02 -7.91
N LEU A 155 3.30 -4.92 -6.61
CA LEU A 155 4.07 -3.81 -6.04
C LEU A 155 5.45 -3.69 -6.67
N ASP A 156 6.22 -4.78 -6.73
CA ASP A 156 7.57 -4.79 -7.28
C ASP A 156 7.58 -4.42 -8.78
N GLY A 157 6.60 -4.92 -9.54
CA GLY A 157 6.42 -4.55 -10.94
C GLY A 157 6.11 -3.06 -11.12
N PHE A 158 5.21 -2.52 -10.30
CA PHE A 158 4.87 -1.09 -10.31
C PHE A 158 6.06 -0.20 -9.90
N LEU A 159 6.75 -0.57 -8.82
CA LEU A 159 7.89 0.17 -8.27
C LEU A 159 9.07 0.22 -9.24
N THR A 160 9.29 -0.86 -10.01
CA THR A 160 10.29 -0.88 -11.08
C THR A 160 9.97 0.14 -12.19
N GLY A 161 8.68 0.36 -12.47
CA GLY A 161 8.21 1.29 -13.50
C GLY A 161 7.99 2.73 -13.03
N LYS A 162 8.21 3.03 -11.74
CA LYS A 162 7.79 4.30 -11.12
C LYS A 162 8.46 5.53 -11.74
N ASP A 163 9.75 5.45 -12.06
CA ASP A 163 10.52 6.63 -12.49
C ASP A 163 10.05 7.12 -13.86
N ARG A 164 9.75 6.18 -14.76
CA ARG A 164 9.13 6.48 -16.05
C ARG A 164 7.77 7.15 -15.85
N LEU A 165 6.95 6.64 -14.94
CA LEU A 165 5.64 7.20 -14.65
C LEU A 165 5.71 8.62 -14.07
N VAL A 166 6.65 8.86 -13.15
CA VAL A 166 6.88 10.19 -12.55
C VAL A 166 7.39 11.18 -13.60
N SER A 167 8.31 10.77 -14.47
CA SER A 167 8.80 11.63 -15.57
C SER A 167 7.68 12.03 -16.54
N GLU A 168 6.80 11.09 -16.86
CA GLU A 168 5.66 11.31 -17.75
C GLU A 168 4.64 12.27 -17.13
N ALA A 169 4.35 12.10 -15.83
CA ALA A 169 3.46 13.01 -15.10
C ALA A 169 3.99 14.45 -15.08
N LYS A 170 5.28 14.63 -14.82
CA LYS A 170 5.94 15.96 -14.85
C LYS A 170 5.89 16.60 -16.23
N SER A 171 6.09 15.82 -17.29
CA SER A 171 6.01 16.34 -18.67
C SER A 171 4.59 16.79 -19.03
N ARG A 172 3.55 16.09 -18.55
CA ARG A 172 2.15 16.49 -18.76
C ARG A 172 1.80 17.78 -18.03
N GLU A 173 2.29 17.93 -16.80
CA GLU A 173 2.08 19.14 -16.00
C GLU A 173 2.72 20.37 -16.67
N ALA A 174 3.97 20.24 -17.14
CA ALA A 174 4.67 21.32 -17.85
C ALA A 174 3.95 21.75 -19.15
N LYS A 175 3.46 20.79 -19.95
CA LYS A 175 2.69 21.10 -21.16
C LYS A 175 1.37 21.80 -20.87
N LEU A 176 0.77 21.54 -19.71
CA LEU A 176 -0.48 22.18 -19.32
C LEU A 176 -0.23 23.63 -18.89
N THR A 177 0.83 23.88 -18.13
CA THR A 177 1.22 25.25 -17.75
C THR A 177 1.57 26.11 -18.96
N ASP A 178 2.34 25.58 -19.91
CA ASP A 178 2.72 26.28 -21.14
C ASP A 178 1.52 26.63 -22.06
N PHE A 179 0.37 25.96 -21.87
CA PHE A 179 -0.86 26.23 -22.64
C PHE A 179 -1.71 27.35 -22.03
N PHE A 180 -1.52 27.66 -20.74
CA PHE A 180 -2.25 28.70 -20.02
C PHE A 180 -1.44 29.99 -19.81
N GLU A 181 -0.20 30.04 -20.27
CA GLU A 181 0.63 31.25 -20.43
C GLU A 181 0.49 31.85 -21.84
#